data_AF-A0A7X8IXE2-F1
#
_entry.id   AF-A0A7X8IXE2-F1
#
_cell.length_a   1.000
_cell.length_b   1.000
_cell.length_c   1.000
_cell.angle_alpha   90.00
_cell.angle_beta   90.00
_cell.angle_gamma   90.00
#
_symmetry.space_group_name_H-M   'P 1'
#
loop_
_entity.id
_entity.type
_entity.pdbx_description
1 polymer ?
#
loop_
_entity_poly.entity_id
_entity_poly.type
_entity_poly.pdbx_seq_one_letter_code
_entity_poly.pdbx_strand_id
1 'polypeptide(L)' 'MHYIYIVECRDKTLYTGYTVDLDKRIKAHNTNKGAKYTRGRTPVILKYYEEFDNKSDAMKRESQIKKLKRVKKLMLFK' A
#
# COMPACT_ATOMS: atom_id res chain seq x y z
N MET A 1 2.20 15.33 5.29
CA MET A 1 1.31 14.15 5.32
C MET A 1 2.08 12.87 5.08
N HIS A 2 1.70 11.86 5.82
CA HIS A 2 2.22 10.50 5.77
C HIS A 2 1.09 9.57 5.33
N TYR A 3 1.35 8.71 4.35
CA TYR A 3 0.35 7.83 3.78
C TYR A 3 0.70 6.37 4.01
N ILE A 4 -0.27 5.60 4.48
CA ILE A 4 -0.24 4.14 4.40
C ILE A 4 -1.20 3.73 3.29
N TYR A 5 -0.79 2.78 2.46
CA TYR A 5 -1.60 2.33 1.34
C TYR A 5 -1.62 0.82 1.21
N ILE A 6 -2.69 0.32 0.61
CA ILE A 6 -2.82 -1.05 0.14
C ILE A 6 -3.08 -0.99 -1.36
N VAL A 7 -2.23 -1.69 -2.12
CA VAL A 7 -2.43 -1.93 -3.54
C VAL A 7 -2.71 -3.40 -3.78
N GLU A 8 -3.56 -3.66 -4.76
CA GLU A 8 -3.78 -4.98 -5.32
C GLU A 8 -2.93 -5.13 -6.58
N CYS A 9 -2.08 -6.14 -6.60
CA CYS A 9 -1.27 -6.52 -7.75
C CYS A 9 -2.10 -7.35 -8.75
N ARG A 10 -1.60 -7.51 -9.98
CA ARG A 10 -2.26 -8.30 -11.03
C ARG A 10 -2.56 -9.76 -10.62
N ASP A 11 -1.73 -10.33 -9.75
CA ASP A 11 -1.88 -11.69 -9.20
C ASP A 11 -2.89 -11.77 -8.04
N LYS A 12 -3.69 -10.72 -7.80
CA LYS A 12 -4.63 -10.58 -6.67
C LYS A 12 -3.95 -10.58 -5.30
N THR A 13 -2.62 -10.50 -5.23
CA THR A 13 -1.91 -10.31 -3.96
C THR A 13 -2.05 -8.86 -3.50
N LEU A 14 -2.01 -8.66 -2.19
CA LEU A 14 -2.10 -7.34 -1.58
C LEU A 14 -0.72 -6.93 -1.09
N TYR A 15 -0.28 -5.74 -1.49
CA TYR A 15 0.93 -5.11 -0.99
C TYR A 15 0.55 -3.92 -0.12
N THR A 16 1.12 -3.85 1.08
CA THR A 16 0.95 -2.72 2.00
C THR A 16 2.27 -1.98 2.09
N GLY A 17 2.22 -0.65 2.00
CA GLY A 17 3.41 0.17 2.13
C GLY A 17 3.10 1.54 2.71
N TYR A 18 4.18 2.26 2.98
CA TYR A 18 4.18 3.64 3.45
C TYR A 18 4.80 4.56 2.37
N THR A 19 4.32 5.80 2.28
CA THR A 19 4.90 6.87 1.46
C THR A 19 4.52 8.24 2.00
N VAL A 20 5.24 9.29 1.60
CA VAL A 20 4.83 10.70 1.81
C VAL A 20 4.18 11.29 0.56
N ASP A 21 4.24 10.57 -0.56
CA ASP A 21 3.68 10.96 -1.85
C ASP A 21 3.05 9.72 -2.48
N LEU A 22 1.71 9.65 -2.45
CA LEU A 22 0.95 8.48 -2.88
C LEU A 22 0.95 8.33 -4.39
N ASP A 23 0.63 9.40 -5.12
CA ASP A 23 0.53 9.40 -6.58
C ASP A 23 1.86 9.02 -7.24
N LYS A 24 2.96 9.66 -6.81
CA LYS A 24 4.31 9.33 -7.31
C LYS A 24 4.68 7.88 -7.01
N ARG A 25 4.28 7.36 -5.85
CA ARG A 25 4.58 5.98 -5.46
C ARG A 25 3.83 4.96 -6.30
N ILE A 26 2.53 5.16 -6.54
CA ILE A 26 1.72 4.28 -7.38
C ILE A 26 2.22 4.29 -8.82
N LYS A 27 2.53 5.48 -9.37
CA LYS A 27 3.18 5.60 -10.69
C LYS A 27 4.48 4.81 -10.74
N ALA A 28 5.36 4.96 -9.74
CA ALA A 28 6.63 4.23 -9.68
C ALA A 28 6.43 2.70 -9.67
N HIS A 29 5.44 2.20 -8.93
CA HIS A 29 5.10 0.78 -8.94
C HIS A 29 4.70 0.31 -10.34
N ASN A 30 3.82 1.05 -11.03
CA ASN A 30 3.36 0.72 -12.38
C ASN A 30 4.45 0.85 -13.46
N THR A 31 5.46 1.71 -13.25
CA THR A 31 6.63 1.83 -14.14
C THR A 31 7.77 0.87 -13.80
N ASN A 32 7.53 -0.19 -13.00
CA ASN A 32 8.55 -1.14 -12.53
C ASN A 32 9.74 -0.53 -11.75
N LYS A 33 9.61 0.72 -11.29
CA LYS A 33 10.60 1.44 -10.47
C LYS A 33 10.23 1.46 -8.98
N GLY A 34 9.13 0.79 -8.61
CA GLY A 34 8.65 0.69 -7.24
C GLY A 34 9.34 -0.40 -6.44
N ALA A 35 8.64 -0.95 -5.44
CA ALA A 35 9.19 -2.01 -4.59
C ALA A 35 9.56 -3.27 -5.40
N LYS A 36 10.61 -3.99 -4.95
CA LYS A 36 11.02 -5.27 -5.53
C LYS A 36 9.86 -6.26 -5.65
N TYR A 37 8.96 -6.27 -4.65
CA TYR A 37 7.78 -7.15 -4.62
C TYR A 37 6.80 -6.88 -5.76
N THR A 38 6.55 -5.61 -6.08
CA THR A 38 5.58 -5.21 -7.11
C THR A 38 6.14 -5.27 -8.53
N ARG A 39 7.46 -5.38 -8.68
CA ARG A 39 8.12 -5.47 -9.99
C ARG A 39 7.70 -6.76 -10.69
N GLY A 40 7.16 -6.66 -11.90
CA GLY A 40 6.60 -7.81 -12.63
C GLY A 40 5.21 -8.27 -12.15
N ARG A 41 4.62 -7.59 -11.17
CA ARG A 41 3.24 -7.83 -10.69
C ARG A 41 2.30 -6.67 -10.99
N THR A 42 2.70 -5.84 -11.95
CA THR A 42 1.94 -4.71 -12.47
C THR A 42 0.89 -5.17 -13.50
N PRO A 43 -0.16 -4.38 -13.75
CA PRO A 43 -0.49 -3.13 -13.06
C PRO A 43 -0.91 -3.36 -11.60
N VAL A 44 -0.53 -2.44 -10.72
CA VAL A 44 -1.03 -2.37 -9.35
C VAL A 44 -2.15 -1.35 -9.28
N ILE A 45 -3.21 -1.69 -8.56
CA ILE A 45 -4.39 -0.85 -8.36
C ILE A 45 -4.41 -0.41 -6.91
N LEU A 46 -4.45 0.90 -6.66
CA LEU A 46 -4.66 1.43 -5.32
C LEU A 46 -6.07 1.06 -4.86
N LYS A 47 -6.16 0.31 -3.75
CA LYS A 47 -7.43 -0.12 -3.17
C LYS A 47 -7.80 0.68 -1.93
N TYR A 48 -6.79 1.10 -1.17
CA TYR A 48 -6.98 1.76 0.11
C TYR A 48 -5.81 2.67 0.43
N TYR A 49 -6.08 3.80 1.09
CA TYR A 49 -5.06 4.60 1.73
C TYR A 49 -5.60 5.29 2.99
N GLU A 50 -4.70 5.55 3.94
CA GLU A 50 -4.93 6.36 5.13
C GLU A 50 -3.88 7.45 5.21
N GLU A 51 -4.29 8.62 5.68
CA GLU A 51 -3.47 9.81 5.88
C GLU A 51 -3.20 10.02 7.37
N PHE A 52 -1.97 10.45 7.67
CA PHE A 52 -1.52 10.76 9.02
C PHE A 52 -0.67 12.03 9.01
N ASP A 53 -0.79 12.82 10.07
CA ASP A 53 0.05 14.01 10.28
C ASP A 53 1.47 13.64 10.71
N ASN A 54 1.61 12.52 11.43
CA ASN A 54 2.88 12.08 12.02
C ASN A 54 3.35 10.74 11.46
N LYS A 55 4.66 10.64 11.19
CA LYS A 55 5.32 9.40 10.75
C LYS A 55 5.09 8.24 11.73
N SER A 56 5.14 8.53 13.03
CA SER A 56 5.00 7.51 14.08
C SER A 56 3.65 6.81 14.02
N ASP A 57 2.56 7.56 13.80
CA ASP A 57 1.22 7.00 13.73
C ASP A 57 1.00 6.21 12.45
N ALA A 58 1.52 6.73 11.32
CA ALA A 58 1.55 5.97 10.07
C ALA A 58 2.30 4.63 10.22
N MET A 59 3.48 4.61 10.85
CA MET A 59 4.26 3.37 11.01
C MET A 59 3.61 2.38 12.00
N LYS A 60 2.97 2.88 13.07
CA LYS A 60 2.14 2.05 13.96
C LYS A 60 1.00 1.40 13.18
N ARG A 61 0.30 2.19 12.37
CA ARG A 61 -0.80 1.70 11.53
C ARG A 61 -0.32 0.68 10.50
N GLU A 62 0.79 0.95 9.83
CA GLU A 62 1.39 0.03 8.86
C GLU A 62 1.65 -1.34 9.50
N SER A 63 2.20 -1.33 10.72
CA SER A 63 2.50 -2.54 11.49
C SER A 63 1.22 -3.29 11.87
N GLN A 64 0.15 -2.58 12.25
CA GLN A 64 -1.16 -3.18 12.49
C GLN A 64 -1.71 -3.84 11.22
N ILE A 65 -1.74 -3.11 10.09
CA ILE A 65 -2.23 -3.62 8.81
C ILE A 65 -1.43 -4.84 8.35
N LYS A 66 -0.09 -4.82 8.50
CA LYS A 66 0.77 -5.97 8.16
C LYS A 66 0.40 -7.23 8.94
N LYS A 67 0.00 -7.10 10.22
CA LYS A 67 -0.47 -8.21 11.08
C LYS A 67 -1.88 -8.70 10.75
N LEU A 68 -2.69 -7.91 10.03
CA LEU A 68 -4.04 -8.33 9.66
C LEU A 68 -4.02 -9.49 8.66
N LYS A 69 -4.92 -10.47 8.88
CA LYS A 69 -5.23 -11.51 7.89
C LYS A 69 -5.81 -10.87 6.63
N ARG A 70 -5.66 -11.53 5.47
CA ARG A 70 -6.17 -11.04 4.17
C ARG A 70 -7.64 -10.61 4.24
N VAL A 71 -8.50 -11.39 4.91
CA VAL A 71 -9.93 -11.07 5.06
C VAL A 71 -10.14 -9.71 5.72
N LYS A 72 -9.41 -9.42 6.80
CA LYS A 72 -9.48 -8.12 7.49
C LYS A 72 -8.91 -6.98 6.66
N LYS A 73 -7.88 -7.23 5.85
CA LYS A 73 -7.35 -6.23 4.90
C LYS A 73 -8.39 -5.87 3.85
N LEU A 74 -9.07 -6.86 3.28
CA LEU A 74 -10.12 -6.66 2.28
C LEU A 74 -11.28 -5.83 2.84
N MET A 75 -11.65 -6.03 4.10
CA MET A 75 -12.70 -5.25 4.77
C MET A 75 -12.39 -3.74 4.88
N LEU A 76 -11.14 -3.30 4.71
CA LEU A 76 -10.79 -1.88 4.76
C LEU A 76 -11.25 -1.12 3.50
N PHE A 77 -11.48 -1.82 2.39
CA PHE A 77 -11.81 -1.23 1.08
C PHE A 77 -12.92 -1.99 0.36
N LYS A 78 -13.76 -2.67 1.12
CA LYS A 78 -14.91 -3.42 0.61
C LYS A 78 -16.15 -2.56 0.59
#